data_AF-A0A0L8L582-F1
#
_entry.id   AF-A0A0L8L582-F1
#
_cell.length_a   1.000
_cell.length_b   1.000
_cell.length_c   1.000
_cell.angle_alpha   90.00
_cell.angle_beta   90.00
_cell.angle_gamma   90.00
#
_symmetry.space_group_name_H-M   'P 1'
#
loop_
_entity.id
_entity.type
_entity.pdbx_description
1 polymer ?
#
loop_
_entity_poly.entity_id
_entity_poly.type
_entity_poly.pdbx_seq_one_letter_code
_entity_poly.pdbx_strand_id
1 'polypeptide(L)'
;MNADLDKAYWLGLLISVVLPVLVGLVTKRVTHAGVKAVLLLALSTLNGFLVELANPGPDYDLGTAVILSLVAFGIGVLSHFGLWKPVGVSDKAQAALGGGAPRSV
;
A
#
# COMPACT_ATOMS: atom_id res chain seq x y z
N MET A 1 30.86 -9.10 13.09
CA MET A 1 29.57 -9.63 13.58
C MET A 1 28.58 -8.46 13.55
N ASN A 2 28.06 -8.08 12.39
CA ASN A 2 26.82 -8.60 11.77
C ASN A 2 25.52 -8.27 12.55
N ALA A 3 25.55 -7.41 13.58
CA ALA A 3 24.34 -7.07 14.32
C ALA A 3 23.23 -6.43 13.45
N ASP A 4 23.59 -5.65 12.43
CA ASP A 4 22.61 -5.06 11.50
C ASP A 4 22.08 -6.08 10.49
N LEU A 5 22.93 -7.00 10.02
CA LEU A 5 22.52 -8.09 9.13
C LEU A 5 21.57 -9.04 9.87
N ASP A 6 21.89 -9.40 11.12
CA ASP A 6 21.03 -10.22 11.96
C ASP A 6 19.68 -9.51 12.22
N LYS A 7 19.68 -8.23 12.61
CA LYS A 7 18.43 -7.49 12.84
C LYS A 7 17.56 -7.41 11.59
N ALA A 8 18.13 -7.13 10.42
CA ALA A 8 17.40 -7.09 9.16
C ALA A 8 16.81 -8.46 8.79
N TYR A 9 17.58 -9.54 8.97
CA TYR A 9 17.12 -10.91 8.72
C TYR A 9 16.00 -11.32 9.70
N TRP A 10 16.15 -11.05 10.99
CA TRP A 10 15.14 -11.35 12.00
C TRP A 10 13.87 -10.52 11.80
N LEU A 11 14.00 -9.25 11.42
CA LEU A 11 12.88 -8.38 11.10
C LEU A 11 12.16 -8.86 9.84
N GLY A 12 12.89 -9.17 8.77
CA GLY A 12 12.34 -9.74 7.53
C GLY A 12 11.61 -11.06 7.77
N LEU A 13 12.17 -11.94 8.60
CA LEU A 13 11.53 -13.20 8.99
C LEU A 13 10.23 -12.94 9.77
N LEU A 14 10.26 -12.05 10.76
CA LEU A 14 9.08 -11.68 11.54
C LEU A 14 7.97 -11.12 10.63
N ILE A 15 8.31 -10.19 9.74
CA ILE A 15 7.40 -9.59 8.75
C ILE A 15 6.78 -10.68 7.88
N SER A 16 7.58 -11.61 7.35
CA SER A 16 7.10 -12.65 6.43
C SER A 16 6.04 -13.60 7.02
N VAL A 17 6.02 -13.76 8.35
CA VAL A 17 5.06 -14.61 9.06
C VAL A 17 3.90 -13.80 9.63
N VAL A 18 4.19 -12.67 10.29
CA VAL A 18 3.19 -11.89 11.03
C VAL A 18 2.23 -11.17 10.09
N LEU A 19 2.72 -10.57 9.00
CA LEU A 19 1.87 -9.81 8.09
C LEU A 19 0.78 -10.66 7.43
N PRO A 20 1.09 -11.83 6.83
CA PRO A 20 0.07 -12.70 6.25
C PRO A 20 -0.98 -13.16 7.27
N VAL A 21 -0.60 -13.38 8.53
CA VAL A 21 -1.53 -13.74 9.60
C VAL A 21 -2.48 -12.58 9.91
N LEU A 22 -1.97 -11.36 10.01
CA LEU A 22 -2.80 -10.17 10.23
C LEU A 22 -3.74 -9.93 9.05
N VAL A 23 -3.26 -10.08 7.81
CA VAL A 23 -4.09 -10.02 6.59
C VAL A 23 -5.19 -11.09 6.63
N GLY A 24 -4.84 -12.33 6.98
CA GLY A 24 -5.78 -13.44 7.13
C GLY A 24 -6.84 -13.19 8.21
N LEU A 25 -6.47 -12.55 9.32
CA LEU A 25 -7.37 -12.18 10.39
C LEU A 25 -8.35 -11.08 9.96
N VAL A 26 -7.84 -10.01 9.36
CA VAL A 26 -8.65 -8.90 8.83
C VAL A 26 -9.66 -9.43 7.81
N THR A 27 -9.20 -10.28 6.89
CA THR A 27 -10.05 -10.83 5.83
C THR A 27 -11.15 -11.76 6.32
N LYS A 28 -10.94 -12.46 7.46
CA LYS A 28 -11.92 -13.34 8.10
C LYS A 28 -12.88 -12.62 9.05
N ARG A 29 -12.40 -11.63 9.80
CA ARG A 29 -13.19 -10.95 10.85
C ARG A 29 -13.99 -9.76 10.31
N VAL A 30 -13.51 -9.09 9.27
CA VAL A 30 -14.12 -7.86 8.74
C VAL A 30 -14.95 -8.20 7.51
N THR A 31 -16.28 -8.10 7.66
CA THR A 31 -17.25 -8.37 6.60
C THR A 31 -17.63 -7.13 5.81
N HIS A 32 -17.49 -5.93 6.41
CA HIS A 32 -17.70 -4.67 5.71
C HIS A 32 -16.61 -4.42 4.67
N ALA A 33 -17.01 -4.34 3.39
CA ALA A 33 -16.10 -4.21 2.26
C ALA A 33 -15.16 -2.98 2.37
N GLY A 34 -15.70 -1.82 2.73
CA GLY A 34 -14.90 -0.59 2.86
C GLY A 34 -13.90 -0.64 4.02
N VAL A 35 -14.33 -1.13 5.20
CA VAL A 35 -13.45 -1.25 6.37
C VAL A 35 -12.34 -2.27 6.11
N LYS A 36 -12.68 -3.41 5.50
CA LYS A 36 -11.72 -4.44 5.10
C LYS A 36 -10.69 -3.87 4.13
N ALA A 37 -11.13 -3.10 3.14
CA ALA A 37 -10.23 -2.51 2.17
C ALA A 37 -9.27 -1.50 2.78
N VAL A 38 -9.75 -0.59 3.64
CA VAL A 38 -8.88 0.38 4.33
C VAL A 38 -7.85 -0.34 5.22
N LEU A 39 -8.26 -1.37 5.96
CA LEU A 39 -7.34 -2.16 6.77
C LEU A 39 -6.31 -2.89 5.91
N LEU A 40 -6.73 -3.53 4.82
CA LEU A 40 -5.80 -4.18 3.91
C LEU A 40 -4.83 -3.19 3.26
N LEU A 41 -5.31 -2.00 2.92
CA LEU A 41 -4.47 -0.93 2.40
C LEU A 41 -3.44 -0.48 3.44
N ALA A 42 -3.86 -0.33 4.70
CA ALA A 42 -2.96 0.00 5.81
C ALA A 42 -1.88 -1.08 6.01
N LEU A 43 -2.28 -2.36 5.99
CA LEU A 43 -1.33 -3.47 6.09
C LEU A 43 -0.37 -3.50 4.91
N SER A 44 -0.84 -3.21 3.70
CA SER A 44 0.00 -3.15 2.50
C SER A 44 1.02 -2.01 2.58
N THR A 45 0.60 -0.82 3.01
CA THR A 45 1.50 0.32 3.23
C THR A 45 2.54 -0.01 4.29
N LEU A 46 2.10 -0.58 5.41
CA LEU A 46 2.99 -0.97 6.50
C LEU A 46 4.01 -2.03 6.05
N ASN A 47 3.60 -2.98 5.21
CA ASN A 47 4.51 -3.96 4.61
C ASN A 47 5.62 -3.29 3.81
N GLY A 48 5.26 -2.40 2.89
CA GLY A 48 6.23 -1.70 2.05
C GLY A 48 7.22 -0.89 2.88
N PHE A 49 6.71 -0.16 3.88
CA PHE A 49 7.53 0.61 4.81
C PHE A 49 8.50 -0.28 5.61
N LEU A 50 8.02 -1.40 6.15
CA LEU A 50 8.85 -2.32 6.93
C LEU A 50 9.91 -3.04 6.09
N VAL A 51 9.61 -3.34 4.82
CA VAL A 51 10.59 -3.91 3.88
C VAL A 51 11.70 -2.90 3.59
N GLU A 52 11.35 -1.64 3.32
CA GLU A 52 12.32 -0.58 3.08
C GLU A 52 13.16 -0.29 4.33
N LEU A 53 12.54 -0.31 5.52
CA LEU A 53 13.24 -0.15 6.80
C LEU A 53 14.16 -1.33 7.12
N ALA A 54 13.81 -2.55 6.72
CA ALA A 54 14.63 -3.74 6.92
C ALA A 54 15.84 -3.78 5.99
N ASN A 55 15.79 -3.08 4.85
CA ASN A 55 16.89 -3.01 3.90
C ASN A 55 17.04 -1.58 3.34
N PRO A 56 17.49 -0.62 4.17
CA PRO A 56 17.57 0.77 3.78
C PRO A 56 18.65 0.98 2.72
N GLY A 57 18.31 1.72 1.66
CA GLY A 57 19.27 2.15 0.64
C GLY A 57 20.27 3.19 1.18
N PRO A 58 21.34 3.50 0.42
CA PRO A 58 22.38 4.44 0.84
C PRO A 58 21.87 5.85 1.16
N ASP A 59 20.75 6.28 0.56
CA ASP A 59 20.11 7.58 0.79
C ASP A 59 18.78 7.48 1.57
N TYR A 60 18.61 6.43 2.37
CA TYR A 60 17.36 6.22 3.11
C TYR A 60 17.18 7.27 4.22
N ASP A 61 16.10 8.04 4.09
CA ASP A 61 15.63 8.96 5.13
C ASP A 61 14.31 8.45 5.72
N LEU A 62 14.34 8.11 7.01
CA LEU A 62 13.18 7.59 7.73
C LEU A 62 12.01 8.58 7.74
N GLY A 63 12.30 9.88 7.87
CA GLY A 63 11.27 10.92 7.89
C GLY A 63 10.49 10.96 6.57
N THR A 64 11.22 10.93 5.46
CA THR A 64 10.68 10.87 4.10
C THR A 64 9.89 9.59 3.87
N ALA A 65 10.41 8.43 4.28
CA ALA A 65 9.70 7.15 4.15
C ALA A 65 8.37 7.15 4.92
N VAL A 66 8.33 7.72 6.13
CA VAL A 66 7.10 7.87 6.93
C VAL A 66 6.10 8.82 6.23
N ILE A 67 6.56 9.97 5.75
CA ILE A 67 5.66 10.93 5.07
C ILE A 67 5.10 10.32 3.78
N LEU A 68 5.94 9.71 2.96
CA LEU A 68 5.53 9.09 1.70
C LEU A 68 4.56 7.93 1.92
N SER A 69 4.81 7.08 2.92
CA SER A 69 3.90 5.98 3.25
C SER A 69 2.53 6.49 3.71
N LEU A 70 2.46 7.53 4.54
CA LEU A 70 1.20 8.16 4.94
C LEU A 70 0.45 8.80 3.76
N VAL A 71 1.17 9.50 2.88
CA VAL A 71 0.58 10.08 1.66
C VAL A 71 0.05 8.99 0.73
N ALA A 72 0.83 7.93 0.50
CA ALA A 72 0.42 6.81 -0.34
C ALA A 72 -0.80 6.07 0.24
N PHE A 73 -0.84 5.86 1.55
CA PHE A 73 -2.01 5.32 2.24
C PHE A 73 -3.23 6.21 2.04
N GLY A 74 -3.11 7.51 2.28
CA GLY A 74 -4.20 8.48 2.09
C GLY A 74 -4.74 8.46 0.66
N ILE A 75 -3.86 8.55 -0.34
CA ILE A 75 -4.25 8.48 -1.76
C ILE A 75 -4.91 7.15 -2.08
N GLY A 76 -4.41 6.03 -1.56
CA GLY A 76 -5.01 4.72 -1.76
C GLY A 76 -6.41 4.61 -1.14
N VAL A 77 -6.64 5.18 0.04
CA VAL A 77 -7.98 5.25 0.67
C VAL A 77 -8.93 6.09 -0.17
N LEU A 78 -8.51 7.30 -0.58
CA LEU A 78 -9.32 8.18 -1.42
C LEU A 78 -9.64 7.54 -2.77
N SER A 79 -8.68 6.83 -3.36
CA SER A 79 -8.87 6.09 -4.60
C SER A 79 -9.83 4.92 -4.43
N HIS A 80 -9.74 4.21 -3.30
CA HIS A 80 -10.64 3.10 -2.98
C HIS A 80 -12.10 3.55 -2.86
N PHE A 81 -12.36 4.69 -2.21
CA PHE A 81 -13.71 5.25 -2.11
C PHE A 81 -14.15 6.02 -3.37
N GLY A 82 -13.34 6.02 -4.43
CA GLY A 82 -13.71 6.57 -5.72
C GLY A 82 -13.78 8.10 -5.73
N LEU A 83 -12.96 8.78 -4.93
CA LEU A 83 -12.91 10.25 -4.91
C LEU A 83 -12.63 10.85 -6.30
N TRP A 84 -11.96 10.08 -7.17
CA TRP A 84 -11.66 10.46 -8.55
C TRP A 84 -12.85 10.37 -9.51
N LYS A 85 -13.94 9.67 -9.15
CA LYS A 85 -15.14 9.54 -10.00
C LYS A 85 -15.78 10.88 -10.35
N PRO A 86 -16.12 11.77 -9.39
CA PRO A 86 -16.71 13.07 -9.73
C PRO A 86 -15.76 13.99 -10.50
N VAL A 87 -14.44 13.76 -10.40
CA VAL A 87 -13.42 14.63 -10.99
C VAL A 87 -13.09 14.22 -12.43
N GLY A 88 -13.55 13.04 -12.89
CA GLY A 88 -13.34 12.53 -14.26
C GLY A 88 -11.87 12.30 -14.62
N VAL A 89 -10.98 12.21 -13.63
CA VAL A 89 -9.52 12.13 -13.85
C VAL A 89 -9.16 10.82 -14.54
N SER A 90 -9.81 9.71 -14.18
CA SER A 90 -9.61 8.41 -14.81
C SER A 90 -10.00 8.41 -16.28
N ASP A 91 -11.13 9.05 -16.63
CA ASP A 91 -11.62 9.12 -18.02
C ASP A 91 -10.70 10.00 -18.88
N LYS A 92 -10.24 11.14 -18.33
CA LYS A 92 -9.28 12.02 -19.00
C LYS A 92 -7.92 11.35 -19.20
N ALA A 93 -7.44 10.61 -18.20
CA ALA A 93 -6.19 9.86 -18.30
C ALA A 93 -6.30 8.73 -19.34
N GLN A 94 -7.42 7.98 -19.36
CA GLN A 94 -7.67 6.96 -20.38
C GLN A 94 -7.71 7.58 -21.78
N ALA A 95 -8.42 8.69 -21.97
CA ALA A 95 -8.48 9.40 -23.26
C ALA A 95 -7.09 9.90 -23.71
N ALA A 96 -6.27 10.41 -22.79
CA ALA A 96 -4.91 10.88 -23.08
C ALA A 96 -3.95 9.74 -23.44
N LEU A 97 -4.18 8.53 -22.90
CA LEU A 97 -3.36 7.34 -23.12
C LEU A 97 -3.90 6.41 -24.23
N GLY A 98 -4.92 6.83 -24.98
CA GLY A 98 -5.44 6.09 -26.13
C GLY A 98 -6.52 5.03 -25.81
N GLY A 99 -7.14 5.09 -24.62
CA GLY A 99 -8.32 4.31 -24.26
C GLY A 99 -9.50 4.69 -25.16
N GLY A 100 -9.83 3.81 -26.10
CA GLY A 100 -10.83 4.05 -27.13
C GLY A 100 -12.24 4.29 -26.59
N ALA A 101 -12.96 5.17 -27.28
CA ALA A 101 -14.36 5.49 -27.02
C ALA A 101 -15.23 4.22 -26.93
N PRO A 102 -16.27 4.22 -26.07
CA PRO A 102 -17.23 3.12 -26.03
C PRO A 102 -17.88 3.00 -27.40
N ARG A 103 -17.75 1.82 -28.03
CA ARG A 103 -18.52 1.49 -29.24
C ARG A 103 -19.99 1.51 -28.84
N SER A 104 -20.73 2.51 -29.30
CA SER A 104 -22.19 2.52 -29.26
C SER A 104 -22.71 1.42 -30.18
N VAL A 105 -23.40 0.44 -29.59
CA VAL A 105 -24.27 -0.51 -30.31
C VAL A 105 -25.69 -0.01 -30.18
#